data_AF-A0A9P1MV47-F1
#
_entry.id   AF-A0A9P1MV47-F1
#
_cell.length_a   1.000
_cell.length_b   1.000
_cell.length_c   1.000
_cell.angle_alpha   90.00
_cell.angle_beta   90.00
_cell.angle_gamma   90.00
#
_symmetry.space_group_name_H-M   'P 1'
#
loop_
_entity.id
_entity.type
_entity.pdbx_description
1 polymer ?
#
loop_
_entity_poly.entity_id
_entity_poly.type
_entity_poly.pdbx_seq_one_letter_code
_entity_poly.pdbx_strand_id
1 'polypeptide(L)'
;NDIVTLFDVYVEIKLLDDKSTLMLKKFPEDYVDETILKSVKEFAFPIRNVLYDVEAVQLFCFVLTDSKSEYTFGYCRFSPRNKTCLCILSGLKLPEFFYKLLNALSVLNVSVEEDEQYKLLNLVYHTDIPSPGQSIDFKYGSGGNSVNCYFPENTMALNLKEDKFMLEFVNALTTKQMIALYASVLKERRIVFSGKKLGMISSCVCATSSLLHPMNWQGIFIPVLPEHLADMLMAPMPFLIGVPKQVLQNMKMEELGEIVVIDLDERSFQSPFDDTALLPNDLVIQLKNSLSKTNNMGNSHIKAFLRVNEILFSGYKTGFTKDEHENKISWDRQKWLNNQKISHRQFLTSITGADGVQYFERFICVRLEELNAGRSLYDGFQGLYEKPDSDILSTYR
;
A
#
# COMPACT_ATOMS: atom_id res chain seq x y z
N ASN A 1 -16.21 3.81 0.25
CA ASN A 1 -16.77 5.10 0.72
C ASN A 1 -16.58 6.13 -0.38
N ASP A 2 -17.51 7.07 -0.58
CA ASP A 2 -17.25 8.22 -1.44
C ASP A 2 -16.27 9.13 -0.69
N ILE A 3 -15.00 9.08 -1.06
CA ILE A 3 -13.99 10.02 -0.54
C ILE A 3 -14.42 11.41 -1.01
N VAL A 4 -14.76 12.30 -0.07
CA VAL A 4 -15.34 13.61 -0.41
C VAL A 4 -14.29 14.72 -0.34
N THR A 5 -13.27 14.57 0.51
CA THR A 5 -12.23 15.56 0.74
C THR A 5 -10.85 15.00 0.42
N LEU A 6 -9.87 15.87 0.18
CA LEU A 6 -8.48 15.44 -0.01
C LEU A 6 -7.92 14.77 1.26
N PHE A 7 -8.35 15.18 2.44
CA PHE A 7 -7.96 14.54 3.71
C PHE A 7 -9.10 14.63 4.72
N ASP A 8 -9.12 13.72 5.68
CA ASP A 8 -10.17 13.61 6.70
C ASP A 8 -9.87 14.51 7.90
N VAL A 9 -8.63 14.42 8.41
CA VAL A 9 -8.16 15.21 9.56
C VAL A 9 -6.65 15.43 9.53
N TYR A 10 -6.24 16.63 9.92
CA TYR A 10 -4.87 16.99 10.27
C TYR A 10 -4.75 17.09 11.79
N VAL A 11 -3.65 16.58 12.34
CA VAL A 11 -3.33 16.72 13.76
C VAL A 11 -1.85 17.06 13.97
N GLU A 12 -1.59 17.87 15.00
CA GLU A 12 -0.26 18.07 15.55
C GLU A 12 -0.21 17.45 16.94
N ILE A 13 0.75 16.55 17.16
CA ILE A 13 0.88 15.80 18.41
C ILE A 13 2.29 15.98 18.95
N LYS A 14 2.41 16.25 20.25
CA LYS A 14 3.67 16.33 20.97
C LYS A 14 3.83 15.15 21.91
N LEU A 15 4.98 14.51 21.88
CA LEU A 15 5.39 13.52 22.87
C LEU A 15 5.94 14.27 24.09
N LEU A 16 5.23 14.17 25.22
CA LEU A 16 5.58 14.87 26.46
C LEU A 16 6.68 14.09 27.21
N ASP A 17 6.44 12.80 27.36
CA ASP A 17 7.33 11.82 27.97
C ASP A 17 7.16 10.47 27.27
N ASP A 18 7.84 9.45 27.76
CA ASP A 18 7.83 8.08 27.23
C ASP A 18 6.43 7.42 27.25
N LYS A 19 5.45 8.00 27.96
CA LYS A 19 4.14 7.39 28.21
C LYS A 19 2.97 8.20 27.66
N SER A 20 3.13 9.50 27.46
CA SER A 20 2.02 10.41 27.19
C SER A 20 2.27 11.33 26.00
N THR A 21 1.20 11.56 25.24
CA THR A 21 1.15 12.45 24.09
C THR A 21 0.07 13.51 24.29
N LEU A 22 0.33 14.70 23.77
CA LEU A 22 -0.59 15.84 23.80
C LEU A 22 -0.95 16.25 22.37
N MET A 23 -2.24 16.35 22.07
CA MET A 23 -2.70 16.94 20.82
C MET A 23 -2.65 18.46 20.95
N LEU A 24 -1.81 19.10 20.15
CA LEU A 24 -1.62 20.55 20.16
C LEU A 24 -2.63 21.24 19.24
N LYS A 25 -2.86 20.68 18.06
CA LYS A 25 -3.77 21.21 17.03
C LYS A 25 -4.50 20.08 16.33
N LYS A 26 -5.71 20.37 15.84
CA LYS A 26 -6.56 19.49 15.04
C LYS A 26 -7.30 20.34 14.00
N PHE A 27 -7.40 19.86 12.77
CA PHE A 27 -8.20 20.48 11.72
C PHE A 27 -8.92 19.41 10.89
N PRO A 28 -10.22 19.54 10.60
CA PRO A 28 -11.10 20.61 11.08
C PRO A 28 -11.36 20.45 12.59
N GLU A 29 -11.70 21.54 13.27
CA GLU A 29 -11.83 21.56 14.74
C GLU A 29 -13.00 20.69 15.24
N ASP A 30 -14.01 20.51 14.40
CA ASP A 30 -15.23 19.74 14.64
C ASP A 30 -15.08 18.25 14.29
N TYR A 31 -13.90 17.75 13.89
CA TYR A 31 -13.68 16.32 13.68
C TYR A 31 -13.92 15.52 14.98
N VAL A 32 -14.91 14.63 15.00
CA VAL A 32 -15.44 14.00 16.24
C VAL A 32 -15.01 12.56 16.51
N ASP A 33 -14.31 11.88 15.60
CA ASP A 33 -13.96 10.47 15.80
C ASP A 33 -12.80 10.29 16.79
N GLU A 34 -13.15 10.21 18.08
CA GLU A 34 -12.21 10.00 19.18
C GLU A 34 -11.45 8.67 19.09
N THR A 35 -12.03 7.64 18.46
CA THR A 35 -11.37 6.35 18.32
C THR A 35 -10.20 6.45 17.34
N ILE A 36 -10.43 7.12 16.20
CA ILE A 36 -9.39 7.43 15.23
C ILE A 36 -8.35 8.35 15.86
N LEU A 37 -8.74 9.43 16.54
CA LEU A 37 -7.79 10.35 17.17
C LEU A 37 -6.90 9.65 18.21
N LYS A 38 -7.44 8.68 18.96
CA LYS A 38 -6.66 7.84 19.87
C LYS A 38 -5.65 6.99 19.11
N SER A 39 -6.07 6.30 18.04
CA SER A 39 -5.17 5.52 17.20
C SER A 39 -4.06 6.38 16.59
N VAL A 40 -4.37 7.58 16.06
CA VAL A 40 -3.35 8.47 15.50
C VAL A 40 -2.27 8.82 16.53
N LYS A 41 -2.64 9.07 17.80
CA LYS A 41 -1.66 9.31 18.88
C LYS A 41 -0.73 8.12 19.14
N GLU A 42 -1.23 6.90 18.95
CA GLU A 42 -0.45 5.67 19.13
C GLU A 42 0.48 5.42 17.93
N PHE A 43 -0.02 5.61 16.71
CA PHE A 43 0.74 5.37 15.48
C PHE A 43 1.70 6.51 15.09
N ALA A 44 1.44 7.75 15.55
CA ALA A 44 2.35 8.88 15.34
C ALA A 44 3.71 8.70 16.04
N PHE A 45 3.76 7.86 17.08
CA PHE A 45 4.96 7.51 17.84
C PHE A 45 5.03 5.99 18.04
N PRO A 46 5.36 5.23 16.98
CA PRO A 46 5.31 3.77 17.02
C PRO A 46 6.31 3.17 18.01
N ILE A 47 7.36 3.92 18.37
CA ILE A 47 8.27 3.60 19.47
C ILE A 47 8.46 4.87 20.30
N ARG A 48 8.22 4.81 21.61
CA ARG A 48 8.29 5.98 22.50
C ARG A 48 9.60 6.08 23.29
N ASN A 49 10.19 4.94 23.66
CA ASN A 49 11.34 4.84 24.56
C ASN A 49 12.71 4.97 23.87
N VAL A 50 12.73 5.51 22.65
CA VAL A 50 13.96 5.54 21.85
C VAL A 50 14.46 6.95 21.81
N LEU A 51 15.68 7.15 22.31
CA LEU A 51 16.54 8.21 21.81
C LEU A 51 16.62 7.98 20.31
N TYR A 52 15.82 8.71 19.53
CA TYR A 52 15.98 8.72 18.09
C TYR A 52 17.41 9.21 17.85
N ASP A 53 18.32 8.26 17.69
CA ASP A 53 19.77 8.47 17.47
C ASP A 53 20.01 9.33 16.23
N VAL A 54 18.94 9.56 15.47
CA VAL A 54 18.83 10.38 14.29
C VAL A 54 18.05 11.64 14.64
N GLU A 55 18.72 12.78 14.68
CA GLU A 55 18.07 14.10 14.82
C GLU A 55 17.26 14.51 13.58
N ALA A 56 17.35 13.74 12.49
CA ALA A 56 16.70 14.07 11.23
C ALA A 56 15.18 13.83 11.28
N VAL A 57 14.45 14.68 10.57
CA VAL A 57 13.00 14.54 10.37
C VAL A 57 12.70 13.21 9.68
N GLN A 58 11.71 12.49 10.19
CA GLN A 58 11.25 11.24 9.62
C GLN A 58 9.89 11.44 8.96
N LEU A 59 9.78 11.01 7.70
CA LEU A 59 8.53 10.92 6.97
C LEU A 59 8.15 9.45 6.88
N PHE A 60 6.95 9.09 7.31
CA PHE A 60 6.46 7.71 7.23
C PHE A 60 4.93 7.71 7.10
N CYS A 61 4.38 6.56 6.72
CA CYS A 61 2.94 6.37 6.57
C CYS A 61 2.51 5.15 7.38
N PHE A 62 1.52 5.30 8.25
CA PHE A 62 0.78 4.17 8.80
C PHE A 62 -0.56 4.04 8.09
N VAL A 63 -1.24 2.91 8.27
CA VAL A 63 -2.58 2.68 7.69
C VAL A 63 -3.50 2.17 8.78
N LEU A 64 -4.69 2.77 8.85
CA LEU A 64 -5.81 2.28 9.63
C LEU A 64 -6.73 1.51 8.68
N THR A 65 -7.17 0.33 9.11
CA THR A 65 -8.11 -0.50 8.35
C THR A 65 -9.44 -0.50 9.07
N ASP A 66 -10.51 -0.15 8.34
CA ASP A 66 -11.85 -0.12 8.91
C ASP A 66 -12.54 -1.50 8.86
N SER A 67 -13.77 -1.57 9.39
CA SER A 67 -14.57 -2.81 9.38
C SER A 67 -14.97 -3.31 7.98
N LYS A 68 -14.81 -2.50 6.93
CA LYS A 68 -15.09 -2.84 5.53
C LYS A 68 -13.81 -3.19 4.77
N SER A 69 -12.67 -3.28 5.45
CA SER A 69 -11.33 -3.47 4.87
C SER A 69 -10.90 -2.33 3.94
N GLU A 70 -11.44 -1.12 4.13
CA GLU A 70 -10.94 0.09 3.47
C GLU A 70 -9.75 0.68 4.25
N TYR A 71 -8.82 1.30 3.52
CA TYR A 71 -7.61 1.87 4.08
C TYR A 71 -7.71 3.39 4.24
N THR A 72 -7.38 3.88 5.43
CA THR A 72 -7.09 5.30 5.69
C THR A 72 -5.59 5.45 5.93
N PHE A 73 -4.92 6.25 5.11
CA PHE A 73 -3.49 6.48 5.16
C PHE A 73 -3.16 7.63 6.11
N GLY A 74 -2.31 7.37 7.10
CA GLY A 74 -1.77 8.36 8.04
C GLY A 74 -0.36 8.79 7.67
N TYR A 75 -0.25 9.88 6.91
CA TYR A 75 1.01 10.48 6.53
C TYR A 75 1.58 11.27 7.71
N CYS A 76 2.80 10.94 8.12
CA CYS A 76 3.44 11.52 9.29
C CYS A 76 4.72 12.25 8.93
N ARG A 77 4.93 13.38 9.58
CA ARG A 77 6.21 14.09 9.65
C ARG A 77 6.60 14.25 11.11
N PHE A 78 7.48 13.38 11.55
CA PHE A 78 8.01 13.37 12.91
C PHE A 78 9.31 14.17 13.00
N SER A 79 9.38 15.10 13.95
CA SER A 79 10.54 15.91 14.28
C SER A 79 11.11 15.48 15.65
N PRO A 80 12.21 14.70 15.68
CA PRO A 80 12.81 14.23 16.92
C PRO A 80 13.22 15.37 17.86
N ARG A 81 13.76 16.46 17.31
CA ARG A 81 14.25 17.62 18.09
C ARG A 81 13.16 18.27 18.93
N ASN A 82 11.97 18.43 18.37
CA ASN A 82 10.85 19.08 19.05
C ASN A 82 9.92 18.06 19.73
N LYS A 83 10.16 16.76 19.52
CA LYS A 83 9.27 15.67 19.90
C LYS A 83 7.85 15.88 19.38
N THR A 84 7.70 16.45 18.19
CA THR A 84 6.39 16.71 17.56
C THR A 84 6.21 15.90 16.30
N CYS A 85 4.99 15.43 16.07
CA CYS A 85 4.57 14.73 14.87
C CYS A 85 3.37 15.46 14.26
N LEU A 86 3.52 15.86 13.00
CA LEU A 86 2.41 16.34 12.18
C LEU A 86 1.84 15.14 11.42
N CYS A 87 0.52 14.94 11.45
CA CYS A 87 -0.13 13.83 10.77
C CYS A 87 -1.34 14.29 9.96
N ILE A 88 -1.50 13.74 8.76
CA ILE A 88 -2.69 13.89 7.92
C ILE A 88 -3.26 12.49 7.65
N LEU A 89 -4.54 12.30 7.97
CA LEU A 89 -5.30 11.12 7.57
C LEU A 89 -6.04 11.38 6.26
N SER A 90 -5.94 10.46 5.31
CA SER A 90 -6.66 10.55 4.03
C SER A 90 -6.99 9.15 3.50
N GLY A 91 -8.14 9.01 2.84
CA GLY A 91 -8.45 7.84 2.00
C GLY A 91 -7.64 7.77 0.70
N LEU A 92 -6.91 8.84 0.33
CA LEU A 92 -6.16 8.93 -0.92
C LEU A 92 -4.69 8.52 -0.73
N LYS A 93 -4.21 7.63 -1.60
CA LYS A 93 -2.80 7.20 -1.63
C LYS A 93 -1.92 8.21 -2.40
N LEU A 94 -1.68 9.40 -1.84
CA LEU A 94 -0.89 10.48 -2.46
C LEU A 94 0.33 10.92 -1.60
N PRO A 95 1.31 10.04 -1.35
CA PRO A 95 2.42 10.32 -0.44
C PRO A 95 3.23 11.58 -0.80
N GLU A 96 3.48 11.84 -2.08
CA GLU A 96 4.26 12.98 -2.56
C GLU A 96 3.60 14.29 -2.16
N PHE A 97 2.29 14.38 -2.36
CA PHE A 97 1.49 15.55 -2.03
C PHE A 97 1.46 15.75 -0.51
N PHE A 98 1.07 14.74 0.26
CA PHE A 98 0.91 14.88 1.71
C PHE A 98 2.24 15.13 2.43
N TYR A 99 3.35 14.51 2.01
CA TYR A 99 4.64 14.83 2.60
C TYR A 99 5.12 16.25 2.26
N LYS A 100 4.87 16.75 1.05
CA LYS A 100 5.15 18.16 0.71
C LYS A 100 4.26 19.11 1.52
N LEU A 101 2.97 18.79 1.67
CA LEU A 101 2.03 19.56 2.49
C LEU A 101 2.46 19.60 3.96
N LEU A 102 2.81 18.46 4.56
CA LEU A 102 3.31 18.39 5.94
C LEU A 102 4.60 19.20 6.13
N ASN A 103 5.49 19.21 5.14
CA ASN A 103 6.69 20.05 5.17
C ASN A 103 6.34 21.54 5.10
N ALA A 104 5.42 21.95 4.22
CA ALA A 104 4.92 23.32 4.14
C ALA A 104 4.29 23.77 5.47
N LEU A 105 3.39 22.96 6.03
CA LEU A 105 2.74 23.20 7.32
C LEU A 105 3.77 23.32 8.46
N SER A 106 4.84 22.51 8.43
CA SER A 106 5.90 22.59 9.45
C SER A 106 6.69 23.91 9.40
N VAL A 107 6.85 24.51 8.22
CA VAL A 107 7.52 25.80 8.05
C VAL A 107 6.59 26.92 8.54
N LEU A 108 5.31 26.85 8.19
CA LEU A 108 4.30 27.82 8.63
C LEU A 108 4.08 27.80 10.14
N ASN A 109 4.24 26.64 10.80
CA ASN A 109 4.15 26.54 12.26
C ASN A 109 5.28 27.30 13.01
N VAL A 110 6.40 27.61 12.33
CA VAL A 110 7.53 28.34 12.93
C VAL A 110 7.43 29.84 12.68
N SER A 111 6.80 30.25 11.57
CA SER A 111 6.44 31.67 11.38
C SER A 111 5.35 32.06 12.38
N VAL A 112 5.45 33.27 12.95
CA VAL A 112 4.54 33.81 13.99
C VAL A 112 3.10 34.03 13.46
N GLU A 113 2.81 33.63 12.24
CA GLU A 113 1.53 33.81 11.54
C GLU A 113 0.73 32.49 11.56
N GLU A 114 0.12 32.14 12.70
CA GLU A 114 -0.75 30.95 12.82
C GLU A 114 -1.90 30.96 11.79
N ASP A 115 -2.32 32.14 11.36
CA ASP A 115 -3.34 32.35 10.34
C ASP A 115 -3.00 31.71 8.98
N GLU A 116 -1.72 31.67 8.58
CA GLU A 116 -1.32 31.13 7.26
C GLU A 116 -1.42 29.61 7.20
N GLN A 117 -1.09 28.92 8.30
CA GLN A 117 -1.23 27.47 8.38
C GLN A 117 -2.70 27.06 8.27
N TYR A 118 -3.58 27.75 9.01
CA TYR A 118 -5.02 27.50 8.95
C TYR A 118 -5.59 27.78 7.57
N LYS A 119 -5.20 28.90 6.92
CA LYS A 119 -5.62 29.22 5.54
C LYS A 119 -5.26 28.11 4.55
N LEU A 120 -4.04 27.56 4.64
CA LEU A 120 -3.61 26.47 3.76
C LEU A 120 -4.41 25.19 4.02
N LEU A 121 -4.59 24.79 5.28
CA LEU A 121 -5.41 23.62 5.64
C LEU A 121 -6.85 23.78 5.13
N ASN A 122 -7.44 24.95 5.34
CA ASN A 122 -8.80 25.26 4.93
C ASN A 122 -8.95 25.24 3.39
N LEU A 123 -7.97 25.80 2.67
CA LEU A 123 -7.94 25.78 1.20
C LEU A 123 -7.85 24.36 0.65
N VAL A 124 -6.98 23.51 1.22
CA VAL A 124 -6.82 22.12 0.77
C VAL A 124 -8.06 21.30 1.10
N TYR A 125 -8.64 21.46 2.29
CA TYR A 125 -9.78 20.66 2.74
C TYR A 125 -11.06 20.91 1.93
N HIS A 126 -11.31 22.15 1.53
CA HIS A 126 -12.49 22.53 0.75
C HIS A 126 -12.28 22.50 -0.77
N THR A 127 -11.10 22.10 -1.23
CA THR A 127 -10.87 21.88 -2.66
C THR A 127 -11.42 20.51 -3.05
N ASP A 128 -12.25 20.49 -4.10
CA ASP A 128 -12.76 19.25 -4.68
C ASP A 128 -11.61 18.33 -5.13
N ILE A 129 -11.85 17.02 -5.04
CA ILE A 129 -10.88 16.03 -5.51
C ILE A 129 -10.68 16.22 -7.02
N PRO A 130 -9.44 16.45 -7.50
CA PRO A 130 -9.18 16.66 -8.92
C PRO A 130 -9.57 15.43 -9.75
N SER A 131 -9.95 15.65 -11.00
CA SER A 131 -10.12 14.53 -11.92
C SER A 131 -8.77 13.84 -12.22
N PRO A 132 -8.76 12.54 -12.56
CA PRO A 132 -7.55 11.85 -13.01
C PRO A 132 -6.82 12.65 -14.10
N GLY A 133 -5.49 12.81 -13.94
CA GLY A 133 -4.63 13.57 -14.85
C GLY A 133 -4.48 15.06 -14.51
N GLN A 134 -5.29 15.58 -13.59
CA GLN A 134 -5.24 16.99 -13.21
C GLN A 134 -4.21 17.27 -12.10
N SER A 135 -3.70 18.50 -12.11
CA SER A 135 -2.84 19.05 -11.06
C SER A 135 -3.44 20.33 -10.50
N ILE A 136 -3.36 20.51 -9.18
CA ILE A 136 -3.73 21.74 -8.48
C ILE A 136 -2.52 22.26 -7.70
N ASP A 137 -2.21 23.55 -7.84
CA ASP A 137 -1.15 24.21 -7.06
C ASP A 137 -1.73 25.01 -5.90
N PHE A 138 -1.44 24.59 -4.68
CA PHE A 138 -1.82 25.29 -3.45
C PHE A 138 -0.75 26.28 -3.05
N LYS A 139 -0.98 27.57 -3.30
CA LYS A 139 -0.04 28.64 -2.92
C LYS A 139 -0.15 28.96 -1.43
N TYR A 140 0.99 29.23 -0.78
CA TYR A 140 1.03 29.58 0.63
C TYR A 140 2.18 30.54 0.95
N GLY A 141 1.97 31.40 1.96
CA GLY A 141 2.92 32.42 2.40
C GLY A 141 3.21 33.51 1.36
N SER A 142 3.85 34.59 1.81
CA SER A 142 4.12 35.80 1.02
C SER A 142 5.19 35.62 -0.07
N GLY A 143 5.95 34.51 -0.03
CA GLY A 143 7.11 34.25 -0.89
C GLY A 143 6.83 33.48 -2.18
N GLY A 144 5.57 33.23 -2.55
CA GLY A 144 5.22 32.48 -3.75
C GLY A 144 5.46 30.97 -3.65
N ASN A 145 5.55 30.42 -2.44
CA ASN A 145 5.66 28.98 -2.24
C ASN A 145 4.36 28.28 -2.67
N SER A 146 4.47 27.06 -3.15
CA SER A 146 3.30 26.26 -3.52
C SER A 146 3.52 24.76 -3.26
N VAL A 147 2.43 24.06 -2.98
CA VAL A 147 2.37 22.60 -2.92
C VAL A 147 1.51 22.12 -4.08
N ASN A 148 2.14 21.42 -5.02
CA ASN A 148 1.44 20.80 -6.15
C ASN A 148 0.80 19.46 -5.72
N CYS A 149 -0.48 19.31 -6.00
CA CYS A 149 -1.23 18.07 -5.91
C CYS A 149 -1.52 17.56 -7.32
N TYR A 150 -0.83 16.52 -7.76
CA TYR A 150 -1.14 15.80 -8.99
C TYR A 150 -2.00 14.59 -8.67
N PHE A 151 -3.13 14.45 -9.36
CA PHE A 151 -3.99 13.28 -9.27
C PHE A 151 -3.72 12.35 -10.46
N PRO A 152 -3.09 11.18 -10.24
CA PRO A 152 -2.61 10.35 -11.34
C PRO A 152 -3.77 9.82 -12.19
N GLU A 153 -3.63 9.96 -13.50
CA GLU A 153 -4.64 9.60 -14.52
C GLU A 153 -4.95 8.11 -14.54
N ASN A 154 -3.93 7.31 -14.27
CA ASN A 154 -4.04 5.89 -14.04
C ASN A 154 -3.09 5.55 -12.88
N THR A 155 -3.63 5.09 -11.74
CA THR A 155 -2.84 4.58 -10.60
C THR A 155 -1.84 3.49 -10.99
N MET A 156 -1.95 2.91 -12.19
CA MET A 156 -1.05 1.90 -12.74
C MET A 156 0.09 2.45 -13.62
N ALA A 157 0.01 3.73 -14.03
CA ALA A 157 1.01 4.40 -14.86
C ALA A 157 2.02 5.22 -14.02
N LEU A 158 2.10 4.93 -12.71
CA LEU A 158 2.96 5.64 -11.77
C LEU A 158 4.43 5.50 -12.18
N ASN A 159 4.97 6.59 -12.73
CA ASN A 159 6.39 6.78 -12.96
C ASN A 159 7.12 6.52 -11.63
N LEU A 160 8.18 5.69 -11.64
CA LEU A 160 8.99 5.42 -10.44
C LEU A 160 9.55 6.70 -9.79
N LYS A 161 9.66 7.82 -10.54
CA LYS A 161 10.04 9.12 -9.97
C LYS A 161 8.90 9.80 -9.19
N GLU A 162 7.66 9.45 -9.50
CA GLU A 162 6.44 10.01 -8.95
C GLU A 162 5.85 9.13 -7.84
N ASP A 163 6.21 7.84 -7.72
CA ASP A 163 5.85 6.99 -6.58
C ASP A 163 7.05 6.79 -5.63
N LYS A 164 7.07 7.59 -4.56
CA LYS A 164 8.06 7.58 -3.49
C LYS A 164 8.16 6.22 -2.81
N PHE A 165 7.03 5.54 -2.60
CA PHE A 165 7.04 4.24 -1.93
C PHE A 165 7.77 3.21 -2.78
N MET A 166 7.44 3.15 -4.07
CA MET A 166 8.08 2.24 -5.01
C MET A 166 9.55 2.60 -5.27
N LEU A 167 9.89 3.89 -5.28
CA LEU A 167 11.28 4.33 -5.38
C LEU A 167 12.12 3.84 -4.20
N GLU A 168 11.63 4.01 -2.97
CA GLU A 168 12.31 3.53 -1.77
C GLU A 168 12.41 2.00 -1.76
N PHE A 169 11.37 1.29 -2.19
CA PHE A 169 11.37 -0.17 -2.33
C PHE A 169 12.45 -0.68 -3.29
N VAL A 170 12.54 -0.11 -4.51
CA VAL A 170 13.55 -0.53 -5.51
C VAL A 170 14.97 -0.20 -5.06
N ASN A 171 15.15 0.93 -4.34
CA ASN A 171 16.46 1.29 -3.78
C ASN A 171 16.86 0.42 -2.58
N ALA A 172 15.89 -0.11 -1.85
CA ALA A 172 16.10 -0.93 -0.67
C ALA A 172 16.47 -2.37 -1.01
N LEU A 173 15.84 -2.95 -2.04
CA LEU A 173 15.89 -4.39 -2.31
C LEU A 173 16.64 -4.71 -3.60
N THR A 174 17.43 -5.79 -3.55
CA THR A 174 18.03 -6.35 -4.75
C THR A 174 16.97 -7.02 -5.63
N THR A 175 17.25 -7.19 -6.94
CA THR A 175 16.36 -7.92 -7.86
C THR A 175 15.99 -9.31 -7.35
N LYS A 176 16.93 -10.04 -6.75
CA LYS A 176 16.67 -11.38 -6.19
C LYS A 176 15.67 -11.31 -5.03
N GLN A 177 15.83 -10.34 -4.12
CA GLN A 177 14.93 -10.15 -3.00
C GLN A 177 13.54 -9.70 -3.45
N MET A 178 13.45 -8.79 -4.43
CA MET A 178 12.16 -8.36 -4.97
C MET A 178 11.37 -9.53 -5.58
N ILE A 179 12.04 -10.44 -6.31
CA ILE A 179 11.39 -11.64 -6.88
C ILE A 179 10.94 -12.61 -5.76
N ALA A 180 11.80 -12.87 -4.77
CA ALA A 180 11.46 -13.77 -3.66
C ALA A 180 10.32 -13.24 -2.79
N LEU A 181 10.33 -11.93 -2.53
CA LEU A 181 9.24 -11.24 -1.85
C LEU A 181 7.94 -11.32 -2.65
N TYR A 182 7.98 -11.02 -3.95
CA TYR A 182 6.81 -11.12 -4.81
C TYR A 182 6.22 -12.54 -4.81
N ALA A 183 7.05 -13.58 -4.83
CA ALA A 183 6.62 -14.97 -4.66
C ALA A 183 5.91 -15.20 -3.32
N SER A 184 6.46 -14.66 -2.23
CA SER A 184 5.89 -14.74 -0.87
C SER A 184 4.53 -14.02 -0.78
N VAL A 185 4.40 -12.88 -1.47
CA VAL A 185 3.15 -12.10 -1.54
C VAL A 185 2.07 -12.87 -2.30
N LEU A 186 2.40 -13.48 -3.44
CA LEU A 186 1.48 -14.34 -4.20
C LEU A 186 1.07 -15.61 -3.42
N LYS A 187 1.76 -15.93 -2.33
CA LYS A 187 1.45 -17.04 -1.42
C LYS A 187 0.78 -16.61 -0.13
N GLU A 188 0.45 -15.33 0.00
CA GLU A 188 -0.10 -14.75 1.24
C GLU A 188 0.71 -15.16 2.48
N ARG A 189 2.05 -15.13 2.38
CA ARG A 189 2.91 -15.41 3.53
C ARG A 189 2.77 -14.34 4.60
N ARG A 190 3.13 -14.70 5.84
CA ARG A 190 3.33 -13.76 6.94
C ARG A 190 4.66 -13.02 6.75
N ILE A 191 4.61 -11.78 6.28
CA ILE A 191 5.76 -11.00 5.82
C ILE A 191 6.02 -9.83 6.78
N VAL A 192 7.26 -9.75 7.27
CA VAL A 192 7.78 -8.67 8.11
C VAL A 192 8.88 -7.89 7.39
N PHE A 193 8.73 -6.58 7.31
CA PHE A 193 9.82 -5.66 6.98
C PHE A 193 10.39 -5.08 8.27
N SER A 194 11.70 -5.15 8.46
CA SER A 194 12.37 -4.57 9.63
C SER A 194 13.45 -3.58 9.25
N GLY A 195 13.61 -2.52 10.04
CA GLY A 195 14.66 -1.53 9.86
C GLY A 195 14.61 -0.41 10.90
N LYS A 196 15.62 0.46 10.89
CA LYS A 196 15.71 1.63 11.78
C LYS A 196 14.94 2.84 11.26
N LYS A 197 14.76 2.96 9.94
CA LYS A 197 14.13 4.13 9.30
C LYS A 197 12.66 3.85 9.01
N LEU A 198 11.74 4.46 9.76
CA LEU A 198 10.29 4.27 9.61
C LEU A 198 9.80 4.59 8.20
N GLY A 199 10.35 5.62 7.56
CA GLY A 199 10.02 5.97 6.18
C GLY A 199 10.25 4.83 5.22
N MET A 200 11.46 4.25 5.26
CA MET A 200 11.84 3.14 4.39
C MET A 200 10.99 1.88 4.66
N ILE A 201 10.68 1.59 5.92
CA ILE A 201 9.79 0.48 6.31
C ILE A 201 8.39 0.69 5.71
N SER A 202 7.75 1.83 6.01
CA SER A 202 6.40 2.13 5.53
C SER A 202 6.31 2.14 4.01
N SER A 203 7.29 2.73 3.34
CA SER A 203 7.39 2.76 1.88
C SER A 203 7.50 1.36 1.29
N CYS A 204 8.37 0.50 1.83
CA CYS A 204 8.53 -0.86 1.32
C CYS A 204 7.26 -1.68 1.50
N VAL A 205 6.58 -1.55 2.65
CA VAL A 205 5.32 -2.25 2.92
C VAL A 205 4.20 -1.77 1.98
N CYS A 206 4.01 -0.45 1.85
CA CYS A 206 3.02 0.15 0.96
C CYS A 206 3.29 -0.08 -0.53
N ALA A 207 4.56 -0.23 -0.93
CA ALA A 207 4.97 -0.61 -2.28
C ALA A 207 4.68 -2.09 -2.55
N THR A 208 4.96 -2.96 -1.56
CA THR A 208 4.74 -4.40 -1.66
C THR A 208 3.26 -4.72 -1.89
N SER A 209 2.34 -4.01 -1.23
CA SER A 209 0.90 -4.19 -1.45
C SER A 209 0.47 -3.83 -2.88
N SER A 210 1.13 -2.85 -3.52
CA SER A 210 0.87 -2.48 -4.92
C SER A 210 1.29 -3.56 -5.91
N LEU A 211 2.15 -4.51 -5.54
CA LEU A 211 2.62 -5.56 -6.44
C LEU A 211 1.51 -6.56 -6.82
N LEU A 212 0.42 -6.63 -6.06
CA LEU A 212 -0.73 -7.50 -6.36
C LEU A 212 -1.73 -6.89 -7.35
N HIS A 213 -1.58 -5.61 -7.69
CA HIS A 213 -2.53 -4.91 -8.52
C HIS A 213 -2.82 -5.67 -9.83
N PRO A 214 -4.08 -5.76 -10.30
CA PRO A 214 -5.32 -5.12 -9.80
C PRO A 214 -6.01 -5.81 -8.62
N MET A 215 -5.39 -6.84 -8.02
CA MET A 215 -5.84 -7.43 -6.76
C MET A 215 -5.30 -6.63 -5.58
N ASN A 216 -5.97 -6.76 -4.43
CA ASN A 216 -5.56 -6.13 -3.19
C ASN A 216 -5.23 -7.19 -2.15
N TRP A 217 -4.19 -6.96 -1.36
CA TRP A 217 -3.89 -7.77 -0.17
C TRP A 217 -5.11 -7.85 0.76
N GLN A 218 -5.46 -9.04 1.23
CA GLN A 218 -6.63 -9.28 2.11
C GLN A 218 -6.25 -9.61 3.56
N GLY A 219 -4.98 -9.96 3.82
CA GLY A 219 -4.50 -10.21 5.18
C GLY A 219 -4.31 -8.93 5.99
N ILE A 220 -3.78 -9.07 7.21
CA ILE A 220 -3.46 -7.92 8.07
C ILE A 220 -2.42 -7.03 7.36
N PHE A 221 -2.64 -5.72 7.34
CA PHE A 221 -1.75 -4.77 6.67
C PHE A 221 -1.42 -3.61 7.61
N ILE A 222 -0.17 -3.56 8.09
CA ILE A 222 0.28 -2.54 9.05
C ILE A 222 1.66 -2.02 8.61
N PRO A 223 1.72 -0.93 7.81
CA PRO A 223 2.99 -0.41 7.31
C PRO A 223 4.02 -0.02 8.37
N VAL A 224 3.56 0.39 9.55
CA VAL A 224 4.39 0.65 10.73
C VAL A 224 3.64 0.18 11.97
N LEU A 225 4.17 -0.85 12.62
CA LEU A 225 3.62 -1.45 13.82
C LEU A 225 4.08 -0.67 15.06
N PRO A 226 3.16 -0.11 15.86
CA PRO A 226 3.48 0.40 17.19
C PRO A 226 3.91 -0.72 18.14
N GLU A 227 4.84 -0.43 19.05
CA GLU A 227 5.41 -1.41 19.99
C GLU A 227 4.34 -2.15 20.81
N HIS A 228 3.29 -1.46 21.26
CA HIS A 228 2.21 -2.08 22.06
C HIS A 228 1.34 -3.07 21.28
N LEU A 229 1.44 -3.11 19.94
CA LEU A 229 0.77 -4.07 19.06
C LEU A 229 1.70 -5.20 18.60
N ALA A 230 2.89 -5.31 19.20
CA ALA A 230 3.88 -6.35 18.96
C ALA A 230 3.28 -7.77 18.86
N ASP A 231 2.35 -8.10 19.77
CA ASP A 231 1.74 -9.42 19.86
C ASP A 231 0.98 -9.83 18.60
N MET A 232 0.59 -8.89 17.73
CA MET A 232 -0.03 -9.19 16.44
C MET A 232 0.87 -10.00 15.52
N LEU A 233 2.19 -10.00 15.71
CA LEU A 233 3.12 -10.82 14.91
C LEU A 233 2.96 -12.32 15.17
N MET A 234 2.34 -12.71 16.28
CA MET A 234 2.00 -14.11 16.58
C MET A 234 0.73 -14.59 15.87
N ALA A 235 0.05 -13.71 15.12
CA ALA A 235 -1.14 -14.07 14.36
C ALA A 235 -0.84 -15.23 13.37
N PRO A 236 -1.70 -16.27 13.31
CA PRO A 236 -1.53 -17.37 12.36
C PRO A 236 -1.95 -17.01 10.93
N MET A 237 -2.74 -15.95 10.76
CA MET A 237 -3.24 -15.50 9.45
C MET A 237 -2.17 -14.72 8.66
N PRO A 238 -2.29 -14.66 7.32
CA PRO A 238 -1.44 -13.82 6.49
C PRO A 238 -1.38 -12.38 6.97
N PHE A 239 -0.18 -11.81 6.99
CA PHE A 239 0.02 -10.42 7.31
C PHE A 239 1.19 -9.82 6.52
N LEU A 240 1.13 -8.52 6.32
CA LEU A 240 2.19 -7.71 5.73
C LEU A 240 2.42 -6.52 6.67
N ILE A 241 3.50 -6.60 7.45
CA ILE A 241 3.74 -5.70 8.58
C ILE A 241 5.14 -5.10 8.51
N GLY A 242 5.24 -3.80 8.78
CA GLY A 242 6.51 -3.12 9.01
C GLY A 242 6.80 -2.99 10.50
N VAL A 243 7.89 -3.58 10.98
CA VAL A 243 8.25 -3.63 12.40
C VAL A 243 9.54 -2.86 12.62
N PRO A 244 9.53 -1.80 13.44
CA PRO A 244 10.77 -1.12 13.78
C PRO A 244 11.80 -2.09 14.37
N LYS A 245 13.07 -1.99 13.97
CA LYS A 245 14.13 -2.96 14.30
C LYS A 245 14.23 -3.26 15.80
N GLN A 246 14.08 -2.26 16.65
CA GLN A 246 14.13 -2.41 18.11
C GLN A 246 12.96 -3.26 18.64
N VAL A 247 11.76 -3.08 18.09
CA VAL A 247 10.57 -3.88 18.47
C VAL A 247 10.79 -5.34 18.08
N LEU A 248 11.32 -5.61 16.88
CA LEU A 248 11.60 -6.97 16.44
C LEU A 248 12.74 -7.63 17.25
N GLN A 249 13.78 -6.88 17.62
CA GLN A 249 14.90 -7.37 18.43
C GLN A 249 14.51 -7.78 19.84
N ASN A 250 13.44 -7.19 20.38
CA ASN A 250 12.92 -7.54 21.70
C ASN A 250 12.10 -8.84 21.70
N MET A 251 11.78 -9.39 20.52
CA MET A 251 11.02 -10.63 20.38
C MET A 251 11.94 -11.82 20.11
N LYS A 252 11.48 -13.01 20.50
CA LYS A 252 12.14 -14.26 20.14
C LYS A 252 11.61 -14.74 18.79
N MET A 253 12.51 -14.95 17.83
CA MET A 253 12.13 -15.39 16.50
C MET A 253 11.43 -16.76 16.50
N GLU A 254 11.72 -17.63 17.48
CA GLU A 254 11.04 -18.93 17.60
C GLU A 254 9.54 -18.79 17.89
N GLU A 255 9.13 -17.71 18.58
CA GLU A 255 7.73 -17.47 18.96
C GLU A 255 6.87 -17.00 17.76
N LEU A 256 7.51 -16.46 16.72
CA LEU A 256 6.81 -15.95 15.52
C LEU A 256 6.44 -17.07 14.52
N GLY A 257 7.08 -18.24 14.65
CA GLY A 257 6.90 -19.38 13.75
C GLY A 257 7.41 -19.11 12.33
N GLU A 258 6.78 -19.72 11.33
CA GLU A 258 7.17 -19.58 9.92
C GLU A 258 6.78 -18.22 9.31
N ILE A 259 7.68 -17.25 9.39
CA ILE A 259 7.51 -15.90 8.82
C ILE A 259 8.62 -15.56 7.84
N VAL A 260 8.32 -14.71 6.86
CA VAL A 260 9.31 -14.13 5.94
C VAL A 260 9.77 -12.81 6.52
N VAL A 261 11.08 -12.65 6.71
CA VAL A 261 11.68 -11.46 7.32
C VAL A 261 12.63 -10.80 6.35
N ILE A 262 12.37 -9.52 6.07
CA ILE A 262 13.20 -8.68 5.22
C ILE A 262 13.83 -7.61 6.10
N ASP A 263 15.14 -7.70 6.29
CA ASP A 263 15.90 -6.68 7.00
C ASP A 263 16.42 -5.63 6.03
N LEU A 264 15.93 -4.40 6.16
CA LEU A 264 16.25 -3.29 5.30
C LEU A 264 17.63 -2.67 5.58
N ASP A 265 18.13 -2.81 6.81
CA ASP A 265 19.44 -2.28 7.21
C ASP A 265 20.57 -3.26 6.83
N GLU A 266 20.37 -4.55 7.10
CA GLU A 266 21.31 -5.63 6.77
C GLU A 266 21.16 -6.13 5.33
N ARG A 267 20.12 -5.68 4.62
CA ARG A 267 19.74 -6.14 3.28
C ARG A 267 19.63 -7.66 3.21
N SER A 268 19.04 -8.27 4.24
CA SER A 268 18.85 -9.72 4.33
C SER A 268 17.40 -10.11 4.00
N PHE A 269 17.22 -11.31 3.46
CA PHE A 269 15.90 -11.90 3.20
C PHE A 269 15.93 -13.32 3.76
N GLN A 270 15.12 -13.56 4.78
CA GLN A 270 15.02 -14.84 5.48
C GLN A 270 13.61 -15.39 5.25
N SER A 271 13.52 -16.61 4.73
CA SER A 271 12.25 -17.27 4.49
C SER A 271 12.42 -18.76 4.79
N PRO A 272 11.49 -19.37 5.55
CA PRO A 272 11.43 -20.82 5.70
C PRO A 272 10.86 -21.50 4.44
N PHE A 273 10.31 -20.73 3.50
CA PHE A 273 9.69 -21.21 2.27
C PHE A 273 10.58 -20.97 1.04
N ASP A 274 10.54 -21.89 0.08
CA ASP A 274 11.10 -21.70 -1.26
C ASP A 274 10.00 -21.38 -2.29
N ASP A 275 9.28 -20.28 -2.05
CA ASP A 275 8.16 -19.86 -2.89
C ASP A 275 8.60 -19.48 -4.31
N THR A 276 9.86 -19.07 -4.48
CA THR A 276 10.41 -18.73 -5.81
C THR A 276 10.51 -19.97 -6.70
N ALA A 277 10.82 -21.14 -6.14
CA ALA A 277 10.85 -22.38 -6.89
C ALA A 277 9.46 -22.85 -7.37
N LEU A 278 8.39 -22.40 -6.71
CA LEU A 278 7.02 -22.69 -7.12
C LEU A 278 6.55 -21.80 -8.27
N LEU A 279 7.17 -20.62 -8.47
CA LEU A 279 6.83 -19.76 -9.59
C LEU A 279 7.28 -20.36 -10.92
N PRO A 280 6.51 -20.18 -12.01
CA PRO A 280 6.95 -20.62 -13.32
C PRO A 280 8.28 -19.98 -13.75
N ASN A 281 9.24 -20.82 -14.12
CA ASN A 281 10.60 -20.40 -14.45
C ASN A 281 10.66 -19.35 -15.58
N ASP A 282 9.76 -19.44 -16.57
CA ASP A 282 9.66 -18.44 -17.65
C ASP A 282 9.34 -17.04 -17.11
N LEU A 283 8.48 -16.96 -16.10
CA LEU A 283 8.11 -15.70 -15.44
C LEU A 283 9.22 -15.17 -14.54
N VAL A 284 9.94 -16.06 -13.83
CA VAL A 284 11.11 -15.68 -13.03
C VAL A 284 12.21 -15.10 -13.91
N ILE A 285 12.50 -15.73 -15.06
CA ILE A 285 13.47 -15.23 -16.04
C ILE A 285 13.02 -13.88 -16.60
N GLN A 286 11.73 -13.72 -16.94
CA GLN A 286 11.17 -12.47 -17.41
C GLN A 286 11.32 -11.34 -16.39
N LEU A 287 11.00 -11.59 -15.11
CA LEU A 287 11.19 -10.62 -14.02
C LEU A 287 12.66 -10.24 -13.88
N LYS A 288 13.56 -11.23 -13.82
CA LYS A 288 15.00 -10.97 -13.70
C LYS A 288 15.53 -10.12 -14.85
N ASN A 289 15.07 -10.36 -16.07
CA ASN A 289 15.48 -9.58 -17.25
C ASN A 289 14.88 -8.16 -17.26
N SER A 290 13.65 -7.99 -16.78
CA SER A 290 13.00 -6.67 -16.73
C SER A 290 13.53 -5.79 -15.61
N LEU A 291 13.82 -6.37 -14.44
CA LEU A 291 14.32 -5.67 -13.26
C LEU A 291 15.82 -5.36 -13.33
N SER A 292 16.60 -6.10 -14.13
CA SER A 292 18.04 -5.87 -14.33
C SER A 292 18.36 -4.78 -15.36
N LYS A 293 17.40 -4.41 -16.23
CA LYS A 293 17.56 -3.32 -17.19
C LYS A 293 17.41 -1.96 -16.48
N THR A 294 18.50 -1.48 -15.89
CA THR A 294 18.58 -0.20 -15.16
C THR A 294 18.48 1.06 -16.02
N ASN A 295 18.41 0.94 -17.36
CA ASN A 295 18.56 2.09 -18.27
C ASN A 295 17.27 2.70 -18.83
N ASN A 296 16.08 2.20 -18.49
CA ASN A 296 14.84 2.84 -18.95
C ASN A 296 14.12 3.57 -17.82
N MET A 297 14.14 4.90 -17.97
CA MET A 297 13.44 5.93 -17.22
C MET A 297 12.12 5.44 -16.60
N GLY A 298 12.07 5.43 -15.27
CA GLY A 298 10.88 5.80 -14.50
C GLY A 298 9.55 5.13 -14.88
N ASN A 299 9.44 3.79 -14.86
CA ASN A 299 8.17 3.03 -14.93
C ASN A 299 8.36 1.49 -15.04
N SER A 300 9.60 1.00 -15.21
CA SER A 300 9.87 -0.40 -15.62
C SER A 300 9.58 -1.46 -14.54
N HIS A 301 9.89 -1.20 -13.26
CA HIS A 301 9.86 -2.25 -12.23
C HIS A 301 8.45 -2.67 -11.84
N ILE A 302 7.55 -1.72 -11.55
CA ILE A 302 6.13 -2.03 -11.23
C ILE A 302 5.50 -2.75 -12.41
N LYS A 303 5.67 -2.22 -13.63
CA LYS A 303 5.14 -2.82 -14.86
C LYS A 303 5.65 -4.25 -15.08
N ALA A 304 6.86 -4.58 -14.66
CA ALA A 304 7.36 -5.94 -14.71
C ALA A 304 6.52 -6.90 -13.86
N PHE A 305 6.16 -6.51 -12.63
CA PHE A 305 5.30 -7.31 -11.75
C PHE A 305 3.86 -7.36 -12.27
N LEU A 306 3.30 -6.22 -12.72
CA LEU A 306 1.94 -6.18 -13.28
C LEU A 306 1.80 -7.05 -14.51
N ARG A 307 2.82 -7.10 -15.38
CA ARG A 307 2.84 -7.99 -16.55
C ARG A 307 2.85 -9.46 -16.14
N VAL A 308 3.48 -9.81 -15.02
CA VAL A 308 3.41 -11.18 -14.50
C VAL A 308 2.02 -11.47 -13.92
N ASN A 309 1.41 -10.54 -13.19
CA ASN A 309 0.02 -10.68 -12.74
C ASN A 309 -0.92 -10.87 -13.92
N GLU A 310 -0.76 -10.09 -14.99
CA GLU A 310 -1.55 -10.21 -16.21
C GLU A 310 -1.40 -11.61 -16.82
N ILE A 311 -0.17 -12.12 -16.98
CA ILE A 311 0.06 -13.47 -17.53
C ILE A 311 -0.56 -14.57 -16.66
N LEU A 312 -0.47 -14.43 -15.33
CA LEU A 312 -0.98 -15.44 -14.40
C LEU A 312 -2.50 -15.42 -14.26
N PHE A 313 -3.11 -14.24 -14.28
CA PHE A 313 -4.48 -14.05 -13.79
C PHE A 313 -5.45 -13.53 -14.83
N SER A 314 -5.03 -12.84 -15.91
CA SER A 314 -5.97 -12.25 -16.90
C SER A 314 -6.90 -13.27 -17.55
N GLY A 315 -6.46 -14.54 -17.65
CA GLY A 315 -7.25 -15.65 -18.15
C GLY A 315 -8.44 -16.06 -17.27
N TYR A 316 -8.65 -15.43 -16.10
CA TYR A 316 -9.72 -15.78 -15.15
C TYR A 316 -11.12 -15.84 -15.77
N LYS A 317 -11.38 -15.02 -16.80
CA LYS A 317 -12.66 -14.97 -17.51
C LYS A 317 -13.07 -16.32 -18.11
N THR A 318 -12.08 -17.15 -18.49
CA THR A 318 -12.33 -18.50 -19.03
C THR A 318 -12.96 -19.45 -18.01
N GLY A 319 -12.88 -19.12 -16.72
CA GLY A 319 -13.57 -19.86 -15.66
C GLY A 319 -15.05 -19.52 -15.52
N PHE A 320 -15.55 -18.43 -16.12
CA PHE A 320 -16.97 -18.10 -15.99
C PHE A 320 -17.87 -19.13 -16.69
N THR A 321 -18.97 -19.45 -16.03
CA THR A 321 -20.02 -20.38 -16.48
C THR A 321 -21.37 -19.74 -16.23
N LYS A 322 -22.28 -19.82 -17.20
CA LYS A 322 -23.67 -19.35 -17.08
C LYS A 322 -24.54 -20.57 -16.87
N ASP A 323 -25.30 -20.59 -15.79
CA ASP A 323 -26.38 -21.56 -15.60
C ASP A 323 -27.58 -21.10 -16.43
N GLU A 324 -27.99 -21.93 -17.41
CA GLU A 324 -29.10 -21.61 -18.31
C GLU A 324 -30.46 -21.61 -17.59
N HIS A 325 -30.60 -22.31 -16.46
CA HIS A 325 -31.85 -22.40 -15.71
C HIS A 325 -32.02 -21.23 -14.74
N GLU A 326 -30.95 -20.85 -14.03
CA GLU A 326 -31.00 -19.78 -13.03
C GLU A 326 -30.61 -18.40 -13.60
N ASN A 327 -30.13 -18.35 -14.85
CA ASN A 327 -29.54 -17.17 -15.49
C ASN A 327 -28.46 -16.51 -14.59
N LYS A 328 -27.73 -17.35 -13.84
CA LYS A 328 -26.73 -16.93 -12.87
C LYS A 328 -25.34 -17.30 -13.39
N ILE A 329 -24.41 -16.36 -13.26
CA ILE A 329 -23.01 -16.54 -13.60
C ILE A 329 -22.27 -17.03 -12.36
N SER A 330 -21.55 -18.14 -12.51
CA SER A 330 -20.65 -18.74 -11.53
C SER A 330 -19.23 -18.81 -12.10
N TRP A 331 -18.26 -19.16 -11.25
CA TRP A 331 -16.87 -19.33 -11.66
C TRP A 331 -16.37 -20.74 -11.35
N ASP A 332 -16.02 -21.49 -12.40
CA ASP A 332 -15.47 -22.83 -12.32
C ASP A 332 -13.94 -22.77 -12.38
N ARG A 333 -13.34 -23.09 -11.22
CA ARG A 333 -11.90 -23.17 -11.03
C ARG A 333 -11.23 -24.19 -11.96
N GLN A 334 -11.80 -25.38 -12.13
CA GLN A 334 -11.19 -26.44 -12.94
C GLN A 334 -11.23 -26.07 -14.42
N LYS A 335 -12.34 -25.49 -14.87
CA LYS A 335 -12.45 -24.92 -16.21
C LYS A 335 -11.39 -23.85 -16.47
N TRP A 336 -11.18 -22.93 -15.53
CA TRP A 336 -10.12 -21.93 -15.65
C TRP A 336 -8.73 -22.57 -15.73
N LEU A 337 -8.37 -23.45 -14.80
CA LEU A 337 -7.07 -24.13 -14.74
C LEU A 337 -6.78 -24.93 -16.02
N ASN A 338 -7.78 -25.62 -16.57
CA ASN A 338 -7.67 -26.38 -17.81
C ASN A 338 -7.41 -25.51 -19.05
N ASN A 339 -7.76 -24.22 -19.00
CA ASN A 339 -7.46 -23.25 -20.05
C ASN A 339 -6.14 -22.51 -19.85
N GLN A 340 -5.42 -22.74 -18.73
CA GLN A 340 -4.11 -22.12 -18.48
C GLN A 340 -2.96 -22.91 -19.09
N LYS A 341 -1.84 -22.21 -19.33
CA LYS A 341 -0.59 -22.79 -19.81
C LYS A 341 -0.12 -23.90 -18.86
N ILE A 342 0.23 -25.07 -19.41
CA ILE A 342 0.58 -26.27 -18.63
C ILE A 342 1.69 -25.99 -17.62
N SER A 343 2.72 -25.21 -18.01
CA SER A 343 3.83 -24.83 -17.13
C SER A 343 3.42 -23.94 -15.95
N HIS A 344 2.23 -23.33 -15.98
CA HIS A 344 1.72 -22.44 -14.93
C HIS A 344 0.72 -23.14 -14.02
N ARG A 345 0.12 -24.25 -14.46
CA ARG A 345 -0.97 -24.93 -13.73
C ARG A 345 -0.59 -25.37 -12.34
N GLN A 346 0.62 -25.87 -12.11
CA GLN A 346 1.07 -26.28 -10.78
C GLN A 346 1.03 -25.11 -9.80
N PHE A 347 1.59 -23.97 -10.20
CA PHE A 347 1.56 -22.75 -9.42
C PHE A 347 0.11 -22.26 -9.19
N LEU A 348 -0.68 -22.13 -10.25
CA LEU A 348 -2.06 -21.65 -10.15
C LEU A 348 -2.96 -22.57 -9.30
N THR A 349 -2.74 -23.88 -9.37
CA THR A 349 -3.43 -24.86 -8.50
C THR A 349 -3.06 -24.62 -7.04
N SER A 350 -1.79 -24.37 -6.76
CA SER A 350 -1.29 -24.15 -5.40
C SER A 350 -1.70 -22.83 -4.76
N ILE A 351 -2.25 -21.86 -5.52
CA ILE A 351 -2.80 -20.60 -4.98
C ILE A 351 -4.33 -20.57 -5.01
N THR A 352 -4.99 -21.55 -5.61
CA THR A 352 -6.46 -21.64 -5.65
C THR A 352 -6.99 -22.85 -4.89
N GLY A 353 -6.11 -23.57 -4.17
CA GLY A 353 -6.35 -24.84 -3.47
C GLY A 353 -7.31 -24.74 -2.30
N ALA A 354 -7.33 -25.79 -1.45
CA ALA A 354 -8.10 -25.76 -0.20
C ALA A 354 -7.63 -24.63 0.73
N ASP A 355 -6.31 -24.35 0.72
CA ASP A 355 -5.68 -23.20 1.35
C ASP A 355 -5.37 -22.12 0.29
N GLY A 356 -6.37 -21.80 -0.55
CA GLY A 356 -6.26 -20.81 -1.61
C GLY A 356 -6.01 -19.38 -1.08
N VAL A 357 -5.53 -18.51 -1.97
CA VAL A 357 -5.23 -17.12 -1.63
C VAL A 357 -6.48 -16.24 -1.73
N GLN A 358 -6.69 -15.43 -0.69
CA GLN A 358 -7.89 -14.61 -0.55
C GLN A 358 -7.92 -13.45 -1.54
N TYR A 359 -6.77 -12.85 -1.89
CA TYR A 359 -6.73 -11.75 -2.85
C TYR A 359 -7.34 -12.10 -4.21
N PHE A 360 -7.14 -13.34 -4.67
CA PHE A 360 -7.68 -13.79 -5.96
C PHE A 360 -9.14 -14.21 -5.83
N GLU A 361 -9.50 -14.90 -4.75
CA GLU A 361 -10.90 -15.25 -4.47
C GLU A 361 -11.78 -14.00 -4.39
N ARG A 362 -11.38 -12.98 -3.61
CA ARG A 362 -12.13 -11.73 -3.49
C ARG A 362 -12.24 -11.01 -4.83
N PHE A 363 -11.17 -11.02 -5.62
CA PHE A 363 -11.13 -10.45 -6.96
C PHE A 363 -12.14 -11.11 -7.92
N ILE A 364 -12.32 -12.44 -7.82
CA ILE A 364 -13.34 -13.16 -8.59
C ILE A 364 -14.75 -12.89 -8.04
N CYS A 365 -14.94 -12.92 -6.72
CA CYS A 365 -16.24 -12.68 -6.08
C CYS A 365 -16.82 -11.32 -6.46
N VAL A 366 -16.04 -10.24 -6.38
CA VAL A 366 -16.49 -8.89 -6.77
C VAL A 366 -16.92 -8.86 -8.24
N ARG A 367 -16.20 -9.54 -9.13
CA ARG A 367 -16.56 -9.59 -10.56
C ARG A 367 -17.82 -10.40 -10.83
N LEU A 368 -18.03 -11.49 -10.08
CA LEU A 368 -19.27 -12.25 -10.13
C LEU A 368 -20.46 -11.41 -9.66
N GLU A 369 -20.29 -10.60 -8.61
CA GLU A 369 -21.32 -9.67 -8.13
C GLU A 369 -21.69 -8.63 -9.21
N GLU A 370 -20.68 -8.03 -9.87
CA GLU A 370 -20.89 -7.09 -10.98
C GLU A 370 -21.61 -7.73 -12.18
N LEU A 371 -21.15 -8.89 -12.63
CA LEU A 371 -21.74 -9.61 -13.76
C LEU A 371 -23.18 -10.03 -13.50
N ASN A 372 -23.46 -10.59 -12.31
CA ASN A 372 -24.81 -11.01 -11.93
C ASN A 372 -25.74 -9.81 -11.71
N ALA A 373 -25.21 -8.63 -11.41
CA ALA A 373 -25.97 -7.38 -11.38
C ALA A 373 -26.13 -6.74 -12.78
N GLY A 374 -25.63 -7.37 -13.84
CA GLY A 374 -25.73 -6.87 -15.22
C GLY A 374 -24.81 -5.68 -15.52
N ARG A 375 -23.81 -5.42 -14.67
CA ARG A 375 -22.84 -4.34 -14.85
C ARG A 375 -21.65 -4.78 -15.71
N SER A 376 -21.02 -3.83 -16.38
CA SER A 376 -19.82 -4.09 -17.18
C SER A 376 -18.61 -4.33 -16.29
N LEU A 377 -17.77 -5.31 -16.65
CA LEU A 377 -16.50 -5.54 -15.96
C LEU A 377 -15.47 -4.49 -16.35
N TYR A 378 -14.94 -3.79 -15.36
CA TYR A 378 -13.66 -3.10 -15.46
C TYR A 378 -12.61 -3.94 -14.71
N ASP A 379 -11.67 -4.56 -15.43
CA ASP A 379 -10.85 -5.60 -14.83
C ASP A 379 -9.48 -5.12 -14.32
N GLY A 380 -9.11 -3.86 -14.57
CA GLY A 380 -7.82 -3.28 -14.18
C GLY A 380 -6.60 -3.95 -14.84
N PHE A 381 -6.80 -4.97 -15.67
CA PHE A 381 -5.77 -5.59 -16.49
C PHE A 381 -5.79 -4.98 -17.91
N GLN A 382 -6.98 -4.70 -18.45
CA GLN A 382 -7.20 -4.02 -19.72
C GLN A 382 -6.87 -2.53 -19.59
N GLY A 383 -5.67 -2.16 -20.02
CA GLY A 383 -5.15 -0.79 -19.97
C GLY A 383 -3.63 -0.71 -19.87
N LEU A 384 -2.95 -1.84 -19.62
CA LEU A 384 -1.49 -1.85 -19.57
C LEU A 384 -0.86 -1.73 -20.97
N TYR A 385 -1.48 -2.29 -22.04
CA TYR A 385 -0.92 -2.22 -23.40
C TYR A 385 -1.90 -2.29 -24.60
N GLU A 386 -3.22 -2.45 -24.45
CA GLU A 386 -4.16 -2.49 -25.60
C GLU A 386 -5.49 -1.77 -25.34
N LYS A 387 -6.15 -1.33 -26.44
CA LYS A 387 -7.44 -0.61 -26.46
C LYS A 387 -8.56 -1.45 -25.82
N PRO A 388 -9.61 -0.81 -25.27
CA PRO A 388 -10.73 -1.52 -24.66
C PRO A 388 -11.39 -2.46 -25.68
N ASP A 389 -11.45 -3.75 -25.36
CA ASP A 389 -12.33 -4.69 -26.05
C ASP A 389 -13.78 -4.31 -25.75
N SER A 390 -14.36 -3.52 -26.65
CA SER A 390 -15.81 -3.38 -26.77
C SER A 390 -16.37 -4.68 -27.34
N ASP A 391 -16.64 -5.70 -26.50
CA ASP A 391 -17.72 -6.70 -26.70
C ASP A 391 -17.60 -7.96 -25.80
N ILE A 392 -17.40 -7.82 -24.49
CA ILE A 392 -17.54 -8.98 -23.59
C ILE A 392 -19.03 -9.30 -23.35
N LEU A 393 -19.93 -8.31 -23.43
CA LEU A 393 -21.37 -8.51 -23.22
C LEU A 393 -22.05 -9.32 -24.33
N SER A 394 -21.51 -9.35 -25.55
CA SER A 394 -22.09 -10.12 -26.66
C SER A 394 -21.83 -11.63 -26.55
N THR A 395 -20.83 -12.03 -25.75
CA THR A 395 -20.48 -13.45 -25.56
C THR A 395 -21.34 -14.13 -24.48
N TYR A 396 -22.00 -13.37 -23.61
CA TYR A 396 -22.73 -13.90 -22.44
C TYR A 396 -24.20 -13.43 -22.32
N ARG A 397 -24.71 -12.64 -23.30
CA ARG A 397 -26.14 -12.31 -23.39
C ARG A 397 -26.93 -13.47 -23.99
#